data_AF-A0A387FQR9-F1
#
_entry.id   AF-A0A387FQR9-F1
#
_cell.length_a   1.000
_cell.length_b   1.000
_cell.length_c   1.000
_cell.angle_alpha   90.00
_cell.angle_beta   90.00
_cell.angle_gamma   90.00
#
_symmetry.space_group_name_H-M   'P 1'
#
loop_
_entity.id
_entity.type
_entity.pdbx_description
1 polymer ?
#
loop_
_entity_poly.entity_id
_entity_poly.type
_entity_poly.pdbx_seq_one_letter_code
_entity_poly.pdbx_strand_id
1 'polypeptide(L)'
;MIGRCAMCKRQLDLEGDPLSGNTGGDCWGCVGHMEAFCGGDPQENISIGFVAKEIEWGWRERDGRPKPQSFFLSNPQYWPSE
;
A
#
# COMPACT_ATOMS: atom_id res chain seq x y z
N MET A 1 -15.21 7.45 -9.83
CA MET A 1 -14.62 6.20 -10.37
C MET A 1 -13.50 5.83 -9.41
N ILE A 2 -13.55 4.66 -8.78
CA ILE A 2 -12.50 4.26 -7.86
C ILE A 2 -11.27 3.85 -8.70
N GLY A 3 -10.16 4.56 -8.53
CA GLY A 3 -8.91 4.31 -9.26
C GLY A 3 -8.22 3.03 -8.80
N ARG A 4 -7.27 2.52 -9.58
CA ARG A 4 -6.35 1.45 -9.15
C ARG A 4 -4.94 2.00 -9.18
N CYS A 5 -4.14 1.62 -8.18
CA CYS A 5 -2.72 1.92 -8.11
C CYS A 5 -2.03 1.52 -9.41
N ALA A 6 -1.26 2.41 -10.04
CA ALA A 6 -0.61 2.11 -11.30
C ALA A 6 0.46 1.02 -11.15
N MET A 7 1.12 0.96 -9.97
CA MET A 7 2.14 -0.04 -9.65
C MET A 7 1.57 -1.42 -9.24
N CYS A 8 0.70 -1.49 -8.24
CA CYS A 8 0.26 -2.78 -7.66
C CYS A 8 -1.17 -3.19 -8.04
N LYS A 9 -1.92 -2.35 -8.75
CA LYS A 9 -3.32 -2.56 -9.15
C LYS A 9 -4.34 -2.70 -8.01
N ARG A 10 -3.93 -2.50 -6.74
CA ARG A 10 -4.84 -2.36 -5.60
C ARG A 10 -5.82 -1.21 -5.86
N GLN A 11 -7.05 -1.37 -5.41
CA GLN A 11 -8.05 -0.31 -5.40
C GLN A 11 -7.55 0.88 -4.55
N LEU A 12 -7.72 2.09 -5.05
CA LEU A 12 -7.36 3.33 -4.35
C LEU A 12 -8.58 3.89 -3.60
N ASP A 13 -8.33 4.76 -2.62
CA ASP A 13 -9.38 5.45 -1.83
C ASP A 13 -10.44 4.49 -1.29
N LEU A 14 -9.98 3.31 -0.86
CA LEU A 14 -10.83 2.31 -0.25
C LEU A 14 -11.15 2.76 1.17
N GLU A 15 -12.45 2.89 1.44
CA GLU A 15 -12.96 3.21 2.77
C GLU A 15 -12.46 2.18 3.80
N GLY A 16 -11.99 2.67 4.94
CA GLY A 16 -11.37 1.85 5.98
C GLY A 16 -9.92 1.40 5.71
N ASP A 17 -9.38 1.57 4.49
CA ASP A 17 -7.95 1.35 4.18
C ASP A 17 -7.25 2.72 3.99
N PRO A 18 -6.76 3.37 5.07
CA PRO A 18 -6.04 4.64 4.95
C PRO A 18 -4.76 4.53 4.12
N LEU A 19 -4.22 3.31 3.92
CA LEU A 19 -2.99 3.05 3.15
C LEU A 19 -3.27 2.95 1.65
N SER A 20 -4.54 2.82 1.25
CA SER A 20 -5.00 2.87 -0.15
C SER A 20 -5.14 4.28 -0.70
N GLY A 21 -4.91 5.33 0.10
CA GLY A 21 -5.06 6.72 -0.31
C GLY A 21 -4.36 7.01 -1.65
N ASN A 22 -5.08 7.69 -2.53
CA ASN A 22 -4.64 7.99 -3.89
C ASN A 22 -3.67 9.16 -3.94
N THR A 23 -2.42 8.87 -4.28
CA THR A 23 -1.35 9.85 -4.45
C THR A 23 -1.02 10.04 -5.92
N GLY A 24 -1.98 10.55 -6.69
CA GLY A 24 -1.79 10.81 -8.12
C GLY A 24 -1.83 9.55 -8.99
N GLY A 25 -2.57 8.53 -8.56
CA GLY A 25 -2.76 7.27 -9.28
C GLY A 25 -2.02 6.08 -8.67
N ASP A 26 -1.27 6.29 -7.59
CA ASP A 26 -0.58 5.25 -6.84
C ASP A 26 -1.04 5.21 -5.38
N CYS A 27 -0.83 4.08 -4.69
CA CYS A 27 -1.11 4.00 -3.26
C CYS A 27 0.11 4.42 -2.45
N TRP A 28 -0.14 4.94 -1.25
CA TRP A 28 0.89 5.34 -0.30
C TRP A 28 1.96 4.28 -0.05
N GLY A 29 1.60 3.01 0.08
CA GLY A 29 2.59 1.95 0.27
C GLY A 29 3.48 1.71 -0.95
N CYS A 30 3.00 1.95 -2.17
CA CYS A 30 3.83 1.82 -3.38
C CYS A 30 4.74 3.05 -3.55
N VAL A 31 4.26 4.26 -3.26
CA VAL A 31 5.10 5.46 -3.21
C VAL A 31 6.20 5.30 -2.15
N GLY A 32 5.85 4.86 -0.95
CA GLY A 32 6.83 4.65 0.12
C GLY A 32 7.87 3.58 -0.19
N HIS A 33 7.48 2.52 -0.89
CA HIS A 33 8.44 1.51 -1.30
C HIS A 33 9.46 2.07 -2.30
N MET A 34 9.00 2.92 -3.23
CA MET A 34 9.88 3.62 -4.18
C MET A 34 10.77 4.67 -3.48
N GLU A 35 10.21 5.46 -2.56
CA GLU A 35 10.99 6.45 -1.79
C GLU A 35 12.09 5.77 -0.97
N ALA A 36 11.78 4.66 -0.30
CA ALA A 36 12.78 3.86 0.42
C ALA A 36 13.83 3.27 -0.53
N PHE A 37 13.42 2.76 -1.70
CA PHE A 37 14.35 2.24 -2.72
C PHE A 37 15.31 3.31 -3.24
N CYS A 38 14.84 4.55 -3.37
CA CYS A 38 15.65 5.71 -3.77
C CYS A 38 16.51 6.29 -2.63
N GLY A 39 16.50 5.68 -1.44
CA GLY A 39 17.32 6.11 -0.29
C GLY A 39 16.70 7.21 0.58
N GLY A 40 15.38 7.43 0.49
CA GLY A 40 14.67 8.38 1.35
C GLY A 40 14.73 8.00 2.84
N ASP A 41 14.73 9.00 3.71
CA ASP A 41 14.73 8.81 5.17
C ASP A 41 13.29 8.60 5.68
N PRO A 42 12.99 7.50 6.39
CA PRO A 42 11.68 7.28 7.01
C PRO A 42 11.22 8.39 7.97
N GLN A 43 12.13 9.20 8.51
CA GLN A 43 11.81 10.35 9.37
C GLN A 43 11.31 11.56 8.58
N GLU A 44 11.74 11.71 7.32
CA GLU A 44 11.32 12.81 6.44
C GLU A 44 10.16 12.39 5.53
N ASN A 45 10.12 11.12 5.16
CA ASN A 45 9.16 10.56 4.21
C ASN A 45 8.15 9.66 4.92
N ILE A 46 7.01 10.25 5.32
CA ILE A 46 5.92 9.52 5.99
C ILE A 46 5.44 8.29 5.20
N SER A 47 5.57 8.32 3.87
CA SER A 47 5.11 7.23 3.03
C SER A 47 5.89 5.93 3.22
N ILE A 48 7.16 6.03 3.60
CA ILE A 48 7.99 4.86 3.97
C ILE A 48 7.42 4.17 5.22
N GLY A 49 6.88 4.95 6.16
CA GLY A 49 6.18 4.41 7.34
C GLY A 49 4.95 3.56 6.98
N PHE A 50 4.24 3.90 5.90
CA PHE A 50 3.12 3.08 5.43
C PHE A 50 3.57 1.72 4.90
N VAL A 51 4.77 1.61 4.31
CA VAL A 51 5.33 0.30 3.91
C VAL A 51 5.52 -0.59 5.12
N ALA A 52 6.09 -0.06 6.20
CA ALA A 52 6.29 -0.81 7.44
C ALA A 52 4.95 -1.28 8.03
N LYS A 53 3.91 -0.43 7.99
CA LYS A 53 2.56 -0.78 8.44
C LYS A 53 1.93 -1.89 7.58
N GLU A 54 2.07 -1.82 6.25
CA GLU A 54 1.57 -2.86 5.36
C GLU A 54 2.32 -4.19 5.52
N ILE A 55 3.60 -4.16 5.89
CA ILE A 55 4.36 -5.37 6.25
C ILE A 55 3.84 -5.96 7.57
N GLU A 56 3.62 -5.13 8.59
CA GLU A 56 3.06 -5.54 9.89
C GLU A 56 1.70 -6.22 9.73
N TRP A 57 0.86 -5.67 8.84
CA TRP A 57 -0.46 -6.22 8.53
C TRP A 57 -0.44 -7.41 7.56
N GLY A 58 0.75 -7.79 7.06
CA GLY A 58 0.92 -8.92 6.14
C GLY A 58 0.44 -8.65 4.70
N TRP A 59 0.18 -7.39 4.36
CA TRP A 59 -0.25 -6.93 3.03
C TRP A 59 0.92 -6.77 2.05
N ARG A 60 2.15 -6.77 2.58
CA ARG A 60 3.41 -6.79 1.83
C ARG A 60 4.30 -7.93 2.29
N GLU A 61 5.20 -8.35 1.40
CA GLU A 61 6.35 -9.17 1.77
C GLU A 61 7.34 -8.35 2.63
N ARG A 62 8.23 -9.04 3.35
CA ARG A 62 9.25 -8.37 4.19
C ARG A 62 10.17 -7.42 3.43
N ASP A 63 10.32 -7.59 2.12
CA ASP A 63 11.09 -6.70 1.27
C ASP A 63 10.30 -5.48 0.76
N GLY A 64 9.03 -5.33 1.18
CA GLY A 64 8.15 -4.23 0.79
C GLY A 64 7.39 -4.45 -0.52
N ARG A 65 7.56 -5.60 -1.20
CA ARG A 65 6.76 -5.91 -2.39
C ARG A 65 5.28 -6.12 -2.01
N PRO A 66 4.32 -5.56 -2.77
CA PRO A 66 2.90 -5.76 -2.52
C PRO A 66 2.51 -7.23 -2.76
N LYS A 67 1.65 -7.77 -1.88
CA LYS A 67 0.97 -9.03 -2.19
C LYS A 67 0.13 -8.85 -3.47
N PRO A 68 -0.04 -9.90 -4.29
CA PRO A 68 -0.85 -9.80 -5.50
C PRO A 68 -2.31 -9.56 -5.15
N GLN A 69 -3.11 -9.01 -6.08
CA GLN A 69 -4.53 -8.77 -5.85
C GLN A 69 -5.29 -10.05 -5.44
N SER A 70 -4.88 -11.22 -5.94
CA SER A 70 -5.46 -12.52 -5.56
C SER A 70 -5.32 -12.82 -4.06
N PHE A 71 -4.27 -12.34 -3.39
CA PHE A 71 -4.10 -12.51 -1.95
C PHE A 71 -5.24 -11.81 -1.19
N PHE A 72 -5.56 -10.57 -1.55
CA PHE A 72 -6.62 -9.79 -0.91
C PHE A 72 -8.01 -10.33 -1.23
N LEU A 73 -8.23 -10.84 -2.45
CA LEU A 73 -9.50 -11.51 -2.81
C LEU A 73 -9.73 -12.79 -2.00
N SER A 74 -8.67 -13.56 -1.73
CA SER A 74 -8.74 -14.78 -0.92
C SER A 74 -8.74 -14.52 0.59
N ASN A 75 -8.47 -13.28 1.02
CA ASN A 75 -8.40 -12.91 2.44
C ASN A 75 -9.17 -11.61 2.69
N PRO A 76 -10.51 -11.65 2.59
CA PRO A 76 -11.36 -10.47 2.74
C PRO A 76 -11.28 -9.86 4.14
N GLN A 77 -10.80 -10.58 5.16
CA GLN A 77 -10.53 -10.02 6.49
C GLN A 77 -9.41 -8.96 6.50
N TYR A 78 -8.57 -8.95 5.47
CA TYR A 78 -7.56 -7.91 5.23
C TYR A 78 -8.10 -6.78 4.34
N TRP A 79 -9.33 -6.92 3.87
CA TRP A 79 -10.11 -5.81 3.35
C TRP A 79 -10.82 -5.17 4.53
N PRO A 80 -10.55 -3.91 4.88
CA PRO A 80 -11.42 -3.23 5.83
C PRO A 80 -12.80 -3.13 5.18
N SER A 81 -13.75 -3.90 5.71
CA SER A 81 -15.14 -3.88 5.29
C SER A 81 -15.97 -3.12 6.31
N GLU A 82 -16.66 -2.11 5.80
CA GLU A 82 -17.61 -1.16 6.42
C GLU A 82 -17.00 -0.06 7.31
#